data_AF-A0A943IZ39-F1
#
_entry.id   AF-A0A943IZ39-F1
#
_cell.length_a   1.000
_cell.length_b   1.000
_cell.length_c   1.000
_cell.angle_alpha   90.00
_cell.angle_beta   90.00
_cell.angle_gamma   90.00
#
_symmetry.space_group_name_H-M   'P 1'
#
loop_
_entity.id
_entity.type
_entity.pdbx_description
1 polymer ?
#
loop_
_entity_poly.entity_id
_entity_poly.type
_entity_poly.pdbx_seq_one_letter_code
_entity_poly.pdbx_strand_id
1 'polypeptide(L)'
;MVFRKPYAFLIKNFKKIHILMLILWGFVYYKIYNLRSFVKEFVSFGTYNENLEGISTKVTASLFVAAIFLILISIALLFLLRHKKKPWKLYLVIIVEYILMIYDCASLTSFFNSYTNDNLISEVFIYRDILNIVNIVQYFVLIILLMRITGLDLKKFSFNTDQEFLELSSQDREEFEVNIEIDKHSFIRKYNSLKRNINYFYQEHKFLCNVAIVLIVVSLVGYNYYHFGIKNKSYKEGETFSAGIYSIKINNAYVTDKDTMGNLIEKNNKFVIIDVTMKNNSHEKIEPNFSRFHLMNKNINRVNTIYYDNSFTDMGKSVAVDNEISGGEEKRFILVYKVSNKLDNKYFTLYYQEYQGVNKTYLRKIKLNINDVTKIKDVKNYNMGEQIKFKFLSNTTKEITLEEYKIGLSDGYYKYMCDSNGNCGVTLKEIQTENGYQILKISFASSDFEGEEFIDFSSKYGRIKYVDNNGKVGYSKMIDLIDTDYEGKEIFLKVSNDIINANKIDLEYILRNKEYIVKIK
;
A
#
# COMPACT_ATOMS: atom_id res chain seq x y z
N MET A 1 38.76 -25.15 42.34
CA MET A 1 38.39 -24.49 41.06
C MET A 1 39.05 -23.12 41.06
N VAL A 2 40.19 -22.98 40.37
CA VAL A 2 41.05 -21.79 40.42
C VAL A 2 40.74 -20.92 39.20
N PHE A 3 40.28 -19.68 39.43
CA PHE A 3 39.98 -18.73 38.36
C PHE A 3 41.29 -18.11 37.83
N ARG A 4 41.64 -18.44 36.58
CA ARG A 4 42.71 -17.75 35.84
C ARG A 4 42.32 -16.28 35.57
N LYS A 5 43.29 -15.35 35.58
CA LYS A 5 43.06 -13.98 35.09
C LYS A 5 42.51 -14.05 33.64
N PRO A 6 41.34 -13.45 33.32
CA PRO A 6 40.65 -13.66 32.03
C PRO A 6 41.40 -13.11 30.81
N TYR A 7 42.40 -12.26 31.02
CA TYR A 7 43.16 -11.58 29.97
C TYR A 7 43.92 -12.53 29.04
N ALA A 8 44.50 -13.61 29.56
CA ALA A 8 45.25 -14.58 28.74
C ALA A 8 44.36 -15.29 27.72
N PHE A 9 43.09 -15.58 28.09
CA PHE A 9 42.11 -16.17 27.19
C PHE A 9 41.72 -15.20 26.06
N LEU A 10 41.47 -13.92 26.40
CA LEU A 10 41.09 -12.90 25.43
C LEU A 10 42.22 -12.60 24.44
N ILE A 11 43.47 -12.54 24.90
CA ILE A 11 44.65 -12.33 24.03
C ILE A 11 44.83 -13.52 23.08
N LYS A 12 44.77 -14.75 23.60
CA LYS A 12 44.94 -15.96 22.78
C LYS A 12 43.88 -16.09 21.68
N ASN A 13 42.65 -15.68 21.97
CA ASN A 13 41.53 -15.81 21.05
C ASN A 13 41.12 -14.49 20.39
N PHE A 14 41.94 -13.44 20.46
CA PHE A 14 41.56 -12.08 20.03
C PHE A 14 40.93 -12.04 18.63
N LYS A 15 41.57 -12.63 17.61
CA LYS A 15 41.01 -12.70 16.25
C LYS A 15 39.69 -13.46 16.17
N LYS A 16 39.59 -14.60 16.87
CA LYS A 16 38.36 -15.42 16.92
C LYS A 16 37.20 -14.67 17.57
N ILE A 17 37.48 -13.91 18.62
CA ILE A 17 36.51 -13.04 19.29
C ILE A 17 35.99 -11.97 18.33
N HIS A 18 36.84 -11.36 17.51
CA HIS A 18 36.41 -10.37 16.51
C HIS A 18 35.60 -10.99 15.37
N ILE A 19 35.93 -12.22 14.94
CA ILE A 19 35.10 -12.96 13.97
C ILE A 19 33.71 -13.24 14.56
N LEU A 20 33.63 -13.66 15.83
CA LEU A 20 32.35 -13.85 16.52
C LEU A 20 31.56 -12.53 16.58
N MET A 21 32.21 -11.43 16.95
CA MET A 21 31.59 -10.10 16.94
C MET A 21 31.11 -9.71 15.54
N LEU A 22 31.84 -10.04 14.48
CA LEU A 22 31.43 -9.76 13.10
C LEU A 22 30.17 -10.54 12.70
N ILE A 23 30.06 -11.80 13.11
CA ILE A 23 28.85 -12.62 12.87
C ILE A 23 27.64 -12.02 13.61
N LEU A 24 27.81 -11.66 14.89
CA LEU A 24 26.77 -11.00 15.68
C LEU A 24 26.37 -9.65 15.07
N TRP A 25 27.36 -8.84 14.65
CA TRP A 25 27.12 -7.58 13.95
C TRP A 25 26.32 -7.81 12.66
N GLY A 26 26.67 -8.80 11.84
CA GLY A 26 25.96 -9.07 10.58
C GLY A 26 24.50 -9.44 10.79
N PHE A 27 24.21 -10.24 11.83
CA PHE A 27 22.83 -10.54 12.25
C PHE A 27 22.08 -9.29 12.70
N VAL A 28 22.69 -8.46 13.56
CA VAL A 28 22.08 -7.22 14.06
C VAL A 28 21.83 -6.24 12.91
N TYR A 29 22.81 -6.04 12.02
CA TYR A 29 22.69 -5.17 10.85
C TYR A 29 21.51 -5.57 9.97
N TYR A 30 21.37 -6.87 9.66
CA TYR A 30 20.23 -7.37 8.88
C TYR A 30 18.87 -7.07 9.55
N LYS A 31 18.79 -7.23 10.88
CA LYS A 31 17.56 -6.93 11.64
C LYS A 31 17.25 -5.44 11.66
N ILE A 32 18.23 -4.58 11.94
CA ILE A 32 18.08 -3.12 11.93
C ILE A 32 17.71 -2.61 10.53
N TYR A 33 18.28 -3.20 9.49
CA TYR A 33 17.93 -2.87 8.11
C TYR A 33 16.43 -3.11 7.84
N ASN A 34 15.92 -4.29 8.23
CA ASN A 34 14.50 -4.60 8.07
C ASN A 34 13.58 -3.68 8.89
N LEU A 35 14.00 -3.34 10.11
CA LEU A 35 13.29 -2.37 10.96
C LEU A 35 13.25 -0.98 10.32
N ARG A 36 14.37 -0.48 9.76
CA ARG A 36 14.39 0.78 9.01
C ARG A 36 13.43 0.78 7.83
N SER A 37 13.41 -0.29 7.05
CA SER A 37 12.48 -0.41 5.93
C SER A 37 11.04 -0.32 6.41
N PHE A 38 10.70 -1.04 7.48
CA PHE A 38 9.37 -1.00 8.11
C PHE A 38 8.99 0.40 8.61
N VAL A 39 9.88 1.08 9.34
CA VAL A 39 9.64 2.44 9.85
C VAL A 39 9.50 3.45 8.71
N LYS A 40 10.34 3.34 7.67
CA LYS A 40 10.24 4.19 6.47
C LYS A 40 8.90 4.01 5.77
N GLU A 41 8.43 2.78 5.67
CA GLU A 41 7.13 2.46 5.09
C GLU A 41 6.00 3.05 5.94
N PHE A 42 6.01 2.82 7.26
CA PHE A 42 5.05 3.45 8.17
C PHE A 42 4.98 4.97 8.00
N VAL A 43 6.12 5.66 7.91
CA VAL A 43 6.14 7.12 7.70
C VAL A 43 5.56 7.54 6.34
N SER A 44 5.73 6.73 5.30
CA SER A 44 5.25 7.02 3.94
C SER A 44 3.73 6.80 3.78
N PHE A 45 3.20 5.76 4.43
CA PHE A 45 1.80 5.33 4.30
C PHE A 45 0.92 5.82 5.46
N GLY A 46 1.51 6.00 6.64
CA GLY A 46 0.82 6.37 7.87
C GLY A 46 0.00 5.24 8.50
N THR A 47 0.15 3.99 8.03
CA THR A 47 -0.69 2.86 8.41
C THR A 47 0.11 1.77 9.14
N TYR A 48 -0.47 1.22 10.21
CA TYR A 48 0.11 0.12 10.99
C TYR A 48 -1.01 -0.76 11.55
N ASN A 49 -0.88 -2.08 11.44
CA ASN A 49 -1.82 -3.00 12.08
C ASN A 49 -1.05 -4.20 12.63
N GLU A 50 -1.13 -4.39 13.95
CA GLU A 50 -0.37 -5.42 14.65
C GLU A 50 -0.73 -6.84 14.19
N ASN A 51 -2.01 -7.10 13.91
CA ASN A 51 -2.47 -8.42 13.48
C ASN A 51 -1.97 -8.79 12.06
N LEU A 52 -1.72 -7.78 11.23
CA LEU A 52 -1.21 -7.97 9.87
C LEU A 52 0.32 -7.99 9.83
N GLU A 53 0.95 -7.00 10.46
CA GLU A 53 2.41 -6.85 10.47
C GLU A 53 2.90 -6.19 11.77
N GLY A 54 2.88 -6.96 12.87
CA GLY A 54 3.35 -6.49 14.17
C GLY A 54 4.84 -6.16 14.24
N ILE A 55 5.18 -5.15 15.04
CA ILE A 55 6.56 -4.71 15.30
C ILE A 55 7.45 -5.83 15.86
N SER A 56 6.85 -6.78 16.61
CA SER A 56 7.52 -7.95 17.19
C SER A 56 8.17 -8.86 16.14
N THR A 57 7.68 -8.83 14.90
CA THR A 57 8.29 -9.57 13.78
C THR A 57 9.62 -8.95 13.33
N LYS A 58 9.81 -7.65 13.58
CA LYS A 58 11.02 -6.89 13.21
C LYS A 58 11.99 -6.81 14.38
N VAL A 59 11.49 -6.46 15.58
CA VAL A 59 12.26 -6.35 16.82
C VAL A 59 12.07 -7.63 17.65
N THR A 60 13.01 -8.56 17.50
CA THR A 60 12.95 -9.87 18.17
C THR A 60 13.83 -9.90 19.43
N ALA A 61 13.49 -10.72 20.43
CA ALA A 61 14.33 -10.89 21.63
C ALA A 61 15.80 -11.26 21.31
N SER A 62 16.01 -12.03 20.24
CA SER A 62 17.35 -12.38 19.75
C SER A 62 18.19 -11.18 19.30
N LEU A 63 17.56 -10.08 18.84
CA LEU A 63 18.24 -8.83 18.50
C LEU A 63 18.87 -8.22 19.75
N PHE A 64 18.11 -8.12 20.84
CA PHE A 64 18.60 -7.60 22.12
C PHE A 64 19.70 -8.48 22.71
N VAL A 65 19.53 -9.81 22.67
CA VAL A 65 20.55 -10.74 23.15
C VAL A 65 21.87 -10.57 22.38
N ALA A 66 21.83 -10.49 21.05
CA ALA A 66 23.01 -10.27 20.23
C ALA A 66 23.70 -8.93 20.55
N ALA A 67 22.91 -7.86 20.71
CA ALA A 67 23.40 -6.53 21.08
C ALA A 67 24.08 -6.52 22.46
N ILE A 68 23.47 -7.16 23.46
CA ILE A 68 24.04 -7.30 24.81
C ILE A 68 25.37 -8.06 24.76
N PHE A 69 25.45 -9.16 23.99
CA PHE A 69 26.72 -9.87 23.81
C PHE A 69 27.81 -9.00 23.18
N LEU A 70 27.47 -8.19 22.17
CA LEU A 70 28.40 -7.25 21.55
C LEU A 70 28.91 -6.21 22.55
N ILE A 71 28.05 -5.70 23.43
CA ILE A 71 28.43 -4.78 24.52
C ILE A 71 29.36 -5.49 25.51
N LEU A 72 28.99 -6.67 26.01
CA LEU A 72 29.77 -7.40 27.01
C LEU A 72 31.17 -7.76 26.50
N ILE A 73 31.27 -8.25 25.25
CA ILE A 73 32.56 -8.55 24.62
C ILE A 73 33.38 -7.26 24.45
N SER A 74 32.75 -6.15 24.05
CA SER A 74 33.44 -4.87 23.88
C SER A 74 33.95 -4.31 25.19
N ILE A 75 33.21 -4.46 26.30
CA ILE A 75 33.65 -4.09 27.66
C ILE A 75 34.87 -4.92 28.05
N ALA A 76 34.83 -6.24 27.83
CA ALA A 76 35.95 -7.13 28.15
C ALA A 76 37.23 -6.74 27.35
N LEU A 77 37.07 -6.43 26.06
CA LEU A 77 38.18 -5.97 25.20
C LEU A 77 38.67 -4.57 25.58
N LEU A 78 37.78 -3.68 26.04
CA LEU A 78 38.15 -2.35 26.54
C LEU A 78 39.06 -2.46 27.76
N PHE A 79 38.70 -3.27 28.76
CA PHE A 79 39.54 -3.48 29.94
C PHE A 79 40.89 -4.11 29.58
N LEU A 80 40.89 -5.13 28.71
CA LEU A 80 42.12 -5.76 28.22
C LEU A 80 43.06 -4.74 27.56
N LEU A 81 42.55 -3.94 26.64
CA LEU A 81 43.35 -2.99 25.88
C LEU A 81 43.81 -1.80 26.73
N ARG A 82 42.99 -1.37 27.69
CA ARG A 82 43.37 -0.35 28.66
C ARG A 82 44.52 -0.84 29.54
N HIS A 83 44.43 -2.08 30.05
CA HIS A 83 45.51 -2.70 30.83
C HIS A 83 46.81 -2.80 30.01
N LYS A 84 46.70 -3.16 28.74
CA LYS A 84 47.83 -3.26 27.80
C LYS A 84 48.28 -1.91 27.21
N LYS A 85 47.74 -0.77 27.67
CA LYS A 85 48.03 0.59 27.16
C LYS A 85 47.90 0.72 25.63
N LYS A 86 46.91 0.03 25.05
CA LYS A 86 46.59 -0.01 23.60
C LYS A 86 45.38 0.88 23.27
N PRO A 87 45.10 1.21 21.99
CA PRO A 87 43.96 2.03 21.60
C PRO A 87 42.61 1.34 21.92
N TRP A 88 42.10 1.63 23.12
CA TRP A 88 40.87 1.05 23.68
C TRP A 88 39.62 1.87 23.37
N LYS A 89 39.78 3.17 23.05
CA LYS A 89 38.67 4.12 22.79
C LYS A 89 37.74 3.68 21.65
N LEU A 90 38.23 2.88 20.70
CA LEU A 90 37.41 2.35 19.61
C LEU A 90 36.27 1.44 20.11
N TYR A 91 36.46 0.73 21.23
CA TYR A 91 35.43 -0.13 21.80
C TYR A 91 34.36 0.67 22.56
N LEU A 92 34.66 1.91 22.99
CA LEU A 92 33.61 2.81 23.51
C LEU A 92 32.57 3.12 22.43
N VAL A 93 33.00 3.31 21.18
CA VAL A 93 32.08 3.56 20.06
C VAL A 93 31.11 2.40 19.89
N ILE A 94 31.62 1.15 19.92
CA ILE A 94 30.80 -0.06 19.81
C ILE A 94 29.80 -0.16 20.98
N ILE A 95 30.24 0.14 22.21
CA ILE A 95 29.38 0.10 23.41
C ILE A 95 28.26 1.13 23.32
N VAL A 96 28.61 2.40 23.05
CA VAL A 96 27.65 3.51 22.97
C VAL A 96 26.63 3.28 21.85
N GLU A 97 27.11 2.84 20.69
CA GLU A 97 26.28 2.51 19.54
C GLU A 97 25.20 1.47 19.88
N TYR A 98 25.58 0.33 20.46
CA TYR A 98 24.62 -0.72 20.77
C TYR A 98 23.70 -0.37 21.95
N ILE A 99 24.13 0.49 22.89
CA ILE A 99 23.23 1.05 23.91
C ILE A 99 22.17 1.94 23.25
N LEU A 100 22.58 2.84 22.35
CA LEU A 100 21.67 3.73 21.62
C LEU A 100 20.69 2.92 20.76
N MET A 101 21.17 1.89 20.08
CA MET A 101 20.34 0.97 19.29
C MET A 101 19.31 0.24 20.15
N ILE A 102 19.69 -0.26 21.34
CA ILE A 102 18.76 -0.94 22.25
C ILE A 102 17.66 0.04 22.70
N TYR A 103 18.05 1.26 23.09
CA TYR A 103 17.10 2.30 23.48
C TYR A 103 16.11 2.59 22.33
N ASP A 104 16.60 2.80 21.12
CA ASP A 104 15.77 3.15 19.97
C ASP A 104 14.82 2.00 19.58
N CYS A 105 15.31 0.76 19.59
CA CYS A 105 14.48 -0.43 19.37
C CYS A 105 13.38 -0.56 20.42
N ALA A 106 13.70 -0.33 21.71
CA ALA A 106 12.71 -0.38 22.79
C ALA A 106 11.65 0.74 22.64
N SER A 107 12.08 1.96 22.30
CA SER A 107 11.18 3.09 22.06
C SER A 107 10.26 2.85 20.87
N LEU A 108 10.77 2.32 19.76
CA LEU A 108 9.96 1.93 18.60
C LEU A 108 8.95 0.85 18.96
N THR A 109 9.36 -0.19 19.68
CA THR A 109 8.44 -1.23 20.16
C THR A 109 7.35 -0.63 21.05
N SER A 110 7.70 0.25 21.98
CA SER A 110 6.73 0.95 22.82
C SER A 110 5.73 1.76 21.99
N PHE A 111 6.22 2.56 21.04
CA PHE A 111 5.37 3.38 20.16
C PHE A 111 4.39 2.52 19.35
N PHE A 112 4.88 1.48 18.66
CA PHE A 112 4.02 0.67 17.80
C PHE A 112 3.02 -0.17 18.60
N ASN A 113 3.39 -0.64 19.79
CA ASN A 113 2.46 -1.37 20.66
C ASN A 113 1.36 -0.47 21.25
N SER A 114 1.61 0.83 21.40
CA SER A 114 0.61 1.80 21.86
C SER A 114 -0.03 2.60 20.73
N TYR A 115 0.28 2.29 19.46
CA TYR A 115 -0.14 3.11 18.33
C TYR A 115 -1.66 3.05 18.10
N THR A 116 -2.29 4.20 18.25
CA THR A 116 -3.71 4.42 17.98
C THR A 116 -3.93 5.43 16.87
N ASN A 117 -5.17 5.58 16.44
CA ASN A 117 -5.55 6.59 15.45
C ASN A 117 -5.34 8.03 15.90
N ASP A 118 -5.22 8.28 17.20
CA ASP A 118 -5.02 9.63 17.74
C ASP A 118 -3.54 10.04 17.73
N ASN A 119 -2.63 9.07 17.66
CA ASN A 119 -1.19 9.34 17.58
C ASN A 119 -0.81 10.08 16.30
N LEU A 120 0.20 10.94 16.43
CA LEU A 120 0.80 11.63 15.30
C LEU A 120 1.93 10.79 14.72
N ILE A 121 1.92 10.62 13.39
CA ILE A 121 2.99 9.90 12.67
C ILE A 121 4.36 10.56 12.91
N SER A 122 4.38 11.88 13.15
CA SER A 122 5.60 12.63 13.45
C SER A 122 6.31 12.21 14.75
N GLU A 123 5.62 11.56 15.69
CA GLU A 123 6.23 11.03 16.92
C GLU A 123 7.35 10.01 16.61
N VAL A 124 7.27 9.32 15.47
CA VAL A 124 8.30 8.33 15.07
C VAL A 124 9.52 8.96 14.41
N PHE A 125 9.47 10.24 14.03
CA PHE A 125 10.55 10.84 13.23
C PHE A 125 11.88 10.85 13.97
N ILE A 126 11.87 11.11 15.28
CA ILE A 126 13.08 11.08 16.11
C ILE A 126 13.69 9.67 16.09
N TYR A 127 12.88 8.63 16.34
CA TYR A 127 13.35 7.25 16.34
C TYR A 127 13.84 6.79 14.96
N ARG A 128 13.15 7.19 13.89
CA ARG A 128 13.61 6.96 12.51
C ARG A 128 14.99 7.57 12.26
N ASP A 129 15.20 8.79 12.76
CA ASP A 129 16.45 9.51 12.55
C ASP A 129 17.58 8.90 13.39
N ILE A 130 17.30 8.46 14.62
CA ILE A 130 18.23 7.66 15.43
C ILE A 130 18.58 6.34 14.73
N LEU A 131 17.61 5.60 14.20
CA LEU A 131 17.85 4.39 13.41
C LEU A 131 18.79 4.64 12.22
N ASN A 132 18.65 5.79 11.56
CA ASN A 132 19.53 6.17 10.46
C ASN A 132 20.96 6.47 10.95
N ILE A 133 21.10 7.16 12.09
CA ILE A 133 22.40 7.42 12.73
C ILE A 133 23.08 6.10 13.11
N VAL A 134 22.37 5.22 13.83
CA VAL A 134 22.81 3.85 14.17
C VAL A 134 23.31 3.12 12.93
N ASN A 135 22.52 3.12 11.85
CA ASN A 135 22.93 2.48 10.59
C ASN A 135 24.24 3.04 10.00
N ILE A 136 24.46 4.36 10.08
CA ILE A 136 25.71 4.98 9.62
C ILE A 136 26.88 4.53 10.52
N VAL A 137 26.69 4.56 11.84
CA VAL A 137 27.72 4.15 12.81
C VAL A 137 28.07 2.66 12.67
N GLN A 138 27.12 1.80 12.28
CA GLN A 138 27.37 0.39 12.00
C GLN A 138 28.43 0.14 10.92
N TYR A 139 28.55 1.00 9.91
CA TYR A 139 29.63 0.88 8.91
C TYR A 139 31.00 1.16 9.53
N PHE A 140 31.10 2.09 10.48
CA PHE A 140 32.33 2.32 11.22
C PHE A 140 32.68 1.12 12.12
N VAL A 141 31.68 0.52 12.78
CA VAL A 141 31.86 -0.72 13.56
C VAL A 141 32.38 -1.86 12.69
N LEU A 142 31.82 -2.04 11.49
CA LEU A 142 32.29 -3.02 10.52
C LEU A 142 33.77 -2.82 10.19
N ILE A 143 34.18 -1.58 9.88
CA ILE A 143 35.57 -1.26 9.57
C ILE A 143 36.47 -1.59 10.76
N ILE A 144 36.06 -1.25 11.99
CA ILE A 144 36.80 -1.58 13.22
C ILE A 144 36.99 -3.10 13.35
N LEU A 145 35.93 -3.89 13.19
CA LEU A 145 36.00 -5.35 13.30
C LEU A 145 36.90 -5.94 12.22
N LEU A 146 36.78 -5.50 10.96
CA LEU A 146 37.62 -5.96 9.86
C LEU A 146 39.11 -5.63 10.08
N MET A 147 39.42 -4.42 10.57
CA MET A 147 40.79 -4.05 10.94
C MET A 147 41.38 -5.00 11.99
N ARG A 148 40.60 -5.35 13.01
CA ARG A 148 41.05 -6.25 14.10
C ARG A 148 41.16 -7.72 13.69
N ILE A 149 40.35 -8.17 12.73
CA ILE A 149 40.46 -9.52 12.17
C ILE A 149 41.72 -9.64 11.31
N THR A 150 41.95 -8.64 10.44
CA THR A 150 43.05 -8.63 9.47
C THR A 150 44.39 -8.22 10.07
N GLY A 151 44.40 -7.41 11.14
CA GLY A 151 45.60 -6.78 11.69
C GLY A 151 46.08 -5.58 10.87
N LEU A 152 45.17 -4.95 10.11
CA LEU A 152 45.47 -3.83 9.22
C LEU A 152 45.65 -2.53 10.02
N ASP A 153 46.84 -1.93 9.92
CA ASP A 153 47.11 -0.57 10.41
C ASP A 153 46.86 0.45 9.28
N LEU A 154 45.77 1.21 9.37
CA LEU A 154 45.41 2.23 8.35
C LEU A 154 46.40 3.40 8.26
N LYS A 155 47.17 3.71 9.31
CA LYS A 155 48.14 4.81 9.28
C LYS A 155 49.42 4.44 8.55
N LYS A 156 49.80 3.17 8.62
CA LYS A 156 51.05 2.65 8.04
C LYS A 156 50.82 1.74 6.82
N PHE A 157 49.56 1.45 6.50
CA PHE A 157 49.14 0.51 5.46
C PHE A 157 49.90 -0.83 5.54
N SER A 158 50.08 -1.33 6.75
CA SER A 158 50.87 -2.53 7.06
C SER A 158 50.06 -3.51 7.90
N PHE A 159 50.29 -4.82 7.72
CA PHE A 159 49.65 -5.86 8.54
C PHE A 159 50.57 -6.26 9.68
N ASN A 160 50.21 -5.88 10.91
CA ASN A 160 50.85 -6.42 12.11
C ASN A 160 49.91 -7.47 12.69
N THR A 161 50.42 -8.66 13.02
CA THR A 161 49.62 -9.67 13.71
C THR A 161 49.22 -9.12 15.08
N ASP A 162 47.93 -8.83 15.31
CA ASP A 162 47.42 -8.27 16.59
C ASP A 162 47.81 -9.11 17.84
N GLN A 163 48.21 -10.37 17.65
CA GLN A 163 48.81 -11.24 18.67
C GLN A 163 50.25 -10.86 19.07
N GLU A 164 51.07 -10.37 18.15
CA GLU A 164 52.37 -9.76 18.45
C GLU A 164 52.21 -8.34 19.03
N PHE A 165 51.08 -7.68 18.73
CA PHE A 165 50.75 -6.38 19.33
C PHE A 165 50.32 -6.50 20.80
N LEU A 166 49.81 -7.66 21.22
CA LEU A 166 49.38 -8.00 22.58
C LEU A 166 50.29 -9.08 23.17
N GLU A 167 51.57 -8.79 23.36
CA GLU A 167 52.50 -9.73 23.97
C GLU A 167 52.00 -10.20 25.36
N LEU A 168 52.04 -11.50 25.60
CA LEU A 168 51.74 -12.10 26.90
C LEU A 168 52.92 -11.83 27.84
N SER A 169 52.73 -10.98 28.87
CA SER A 169 53.74 -10.72 29.88
C SER A 169 53.64 -11.75 31.02
N SER A 170 54.69 -11.89 31.84
CA SER A 170 54.70 -12.77 33.02
C SER A 170 53.62 -12.39 34.04
N GLN A 171 53.26 -11.10 34.14
CA GLN A 171 52.15 -10.60 34.97
C GLN A 171 50.76 -11.11 34.54
N ASP A 172 50.60 -11.52 33.27
CA ASP A 172 49.37 -12.12 32.76
C ASP A 172 49.31 -13.64 33.00
N ARG A 173 50.37 -14.26 33.57
CA ARG A 173 50.66 -15.70 33.58
C ARG A 173 51.13 -16.31 34.93
N GLU A 174 50.83 -15.74 36.09
CA GLU A 174 50.96 -16.51 37.36
C GLU A 174 49.96 -17.70 37.32
N GLU A 175 50.32 -18.99 37.40
CA GLU A 175 51.59 -19.70 37.67
C GLU A 175 51.79 -20.95 36.77
N PHE A 176 53.06 -21.38 36.75
CA PHE A 176 53.71 -22.61 36.30
C PHE A 176 53.81 -22.96 34.80
N GLU A 177 55.02 -23.40 34.47
CA GLU A 177 55.57 -23.60 33.13
C GLU A 177 54.92 -24.77 32.40
N VAL A 178 54.48 -24.49 31.17
CA VAL A 178 54.41 -25.51 30.14
C VAL A 178 55.24 -24.99 28.97
N ASN A 179 56.42 -25.53 28.82
CA ASN A 179 57.25 -25.32 27.63
C ASN A 179 56.53 -25.99 26.46
N ILE A 180 55.86 -25.18 25.64
CA ILE A 180 55.47 -25.57 24.30
C ILE A 180 56.26 -24.67 23.38
N GLU A 181 57.43 -25.14 22.97
CA GLU A 181 58.14 -24.58 21.83
C GLU A 181 57.27 -24.75 20.59
N ILE A 182 56.58 -23.67 20.22
CA ILE A 182 55.98 -23.55 18.91
C ILE A 182 56.98 -22.76 18.08
N ASP A 183 57.55 -23.41 17.08
CA ASP A 183 58.47 -22.81 16.11
C ASP A 183 57.79 -21.64 15.39
N LYS A 184 58.03 -20.42 15.89
CA LYS A 184 57.58 -19.13 15.33
C LYS A 184 58.02 -18.98 13.87
N HIS A 185 59.18 -19.52 13.50
CA HIS A 185 59.67 -19.48 12.12
C HIS A 185 58.90 -20.43 11.20
N SER A 186 58.44 -21.59 11.68
CA SER A 186 57.53 -22.48 10.93
C SER A 186 56.19 -21.81 10.61
N PHE A 187 55.59 -21.11 11.57
CA PHE A 187 54.29 -20.45 11.38
C PHE A 187 54.39 -19.21 10.47
N ILE A 188 55.42 -18.38 10.65
CA ILE A 188 55.72 -17.24 9.76
C ILE A 188 56.01 -17.74 8.34
N ARG A 189 56.77 -18.83 8.20
CA ARG A 189 57.01 -19.47 6.90
C ARG A 189 55.70 -19.96 6.27
N LYS A 190 54.79 -20.58 7.03
CA LYS A 190 53.48 -21.04 6.53
C LYS A 190 52.54 -19.89 6.18
N TYR A 191 52.48 -18.81 6.95
CA TYR A 191 51.66 -17.64 6.64
C TYR A 191 52.21 -16.84 5.46
N ASN A 192 53.53 -16.62 5.39
CA ASN A 192 54.16 -15.96 4.24
C ASN A 192 54.06 -16.83 2.98
N SER A 193 54.13 -18.15 3.14
CA SER A 193 53.83 -19.12 2.08
C SER A 193 52.36 -19.02 1.67
N LEU A 194 51.40 -18.97 2.59
CA LEU A 194 49.98 -18.82 2.28
C LEU A 194 49.66 -17.47 1.62
N LYS A 195 50.22 -16.35 2.10
CA LYS A 195 50.05 -15.02 1.52
C LYS A 195 50.67 -14.96 0.12
N ARG A 196 51.90 -15.48 -0.03
CA ARG A 196 52.53 -15.63 -1.35
C ARG A 196 51.69 -16.54 -2.22
N ASN A 197 51.19 -17.66 -1.73
CA ASN A 197 50.39 -18.59 -2.50
C ASN A 197 49.03 -18.00 -2.88
N ILE A 198 48.37 -17.23 -2.03
CA ILE A 198 47.14 -16.51 -2.38
C ILE A 198 47.43 -15.41 -3.40
N ASN A 199 48.54 -14.69 -3.25
CA ASN A 199 48.94 -13.65 -4.19
C ASN A 199 49.40 -14.25 -5.53
N TYR A 200 50.14 -15.35 -5.51
CA TYR A 200 50.55 -16.11 -6.68
C TYR A 200 49.33 -16.73 -7.34
N PHE A 201 48.45 -17.39 -6.59
CA PHE A 201 47.17 -17.92 -7.07
C PHE A 201 46.30 -16.81 -7.67
N TYR A 202 46.24 -15.63 -7.05
CA TYR A 202 45.52 -14.48 -7.63
C TYR A 202 46.22 -13.91 -8.86
N GLN A 203 47.56 -13.88 -8.95
CA GLN A 203 48.25 -13.40 -10.15
C GLN A 203 48.21 -14.43 -11.29
N GLU A 204 48.30 -15.71 -10.96
CA GLU A 204 48.29 -16.87 -11.86
C GLU A 204 46.87 -17.15 -12.38
N HIS A 205 45.85 -16.94 -11.53
CA HIS A 205 44.44 -17.11 -11.87
C HIS A 205 43.65 -15.79 -11.77
N LYS A 206 44.30 -14.67 -12.08
CA LYS A 206 43.75 -13.30 -11.97
C LYS A 206 42.39 -13.15 -12.63
N PHE A 207 42.25 -13.75 -13.80
CA PHE A 207 40.99 -13.79 -14.53
C PHE A 207 39.89 -14.51 -13.72
N LEU A 208 40.15 -15.75 -13.27
CA LEU A 208 39.17 -16.55 -12.51
C LEU A 208 38.79 -15.91 -11.16
N CYS A 209 39.76 -15.34 -10.45
CA CYS A 209 39.49 -14.65 -9.18
C CYS A 209 38.67 -13.37 -9.38
N ASN A 210 38.99 -12.56 -10.40
CA ASN A 210 38.19 -11.37 -10.72
C ASN A 210 36.77 -11.75 -11.13
N VAL A 211 36.59 -12.82 -11.91
CA VAL A 211 35.28 -13.37 -12.26
C VAL A 211 34.51 -13.79 -11.01
N ALA A 212 35.15 -14.50 -10.07
CA ALA A 212 34.51 -14.91 -8.81
C ALA A 212 34.08 -13.71 -7.94
N ILE A 213 34.92 -12.68 -7.82
CA ILE A 213 34.60 -11.46 -7.08
C ILE A 213 33.43 -10.72 -7.73
N VAL A 214 33.44 -10.58 -9.05
CA VAL A 214 32.33 -9.97 -9.80
C VAL A 214 31.03 -10.77 -9.59
N LEU A 215 31.08 -12.11 -9.64
CA LEU A 215 29.93 -12.96 -9.38
C LEU A 215 29.36 -12.77 -7.97
N ILE A 216 30.21 -12.62 -6.95
CA ILE A 216 29.78 -12.32 -5.58
C ILE A 216 29.10 -10.95 -5.51
N VAL A 217 29.70 -9.91 -6.09
CA VAL A 217 29.13 -8.56 -6.11
C VAL A 217 27.81 -8.53 -6.85
N VAL A 218 27.72 -9.13 -8.04
CA VAL A 218 26.49 -9.24 -8.84
C VAL A 218 25.42 -10.00 -8.07
N SER A 219 25.78 -11.08 -7.36
CA SER A 219 24.87 -11.85 -6.53
C SER A 219 24.33 -11.02 -5.34
N LEU A 220 25.19 -10.21 -4.70
CA LEU A 220 24.78 -9.32 -3.60
C LEU A 220 23.88 -8.19 -4.10
N VAL A 221 24.23 -7.53 -5.20
CA VAL A 221 23.43 -6.47 -5.82
C VAL A 221 22.11 -7.04 -6.33
N GLY A 222 22.14 -8.19 -7.00
CA GLY A 222 20.98 -8.92 -7.50
C GLY A 222 20.03 -9.36 -6.38
N TYR A 223 20.57 -9.86 -5.26
CA TYR A 223 19.78 -10.21 -4.08
C TYR A 223 19.09 -8.98 -3.48
N ASN A 224 19.80 -7.86 -3.32
CA ASN A 224 19.21 -6.62 -2.83
C ASN A 224 18.15 -6.08 -3.80
N TYR A 225 18.42 -6.06 -5.11
CA TYR A 225 17.46 -5.65 -6.11
C TYR A 225 16.22 -6.54 -6.10
N TYR A 226 16.37 -7.87 -6.03
CA TYR A 226 15.26 -8.80 -5.91
C TYR A 226 14.45 -8.54 -4.63
N HIS A 227 15.12 -8.33 -3.49
CA HIS A 227 14.45 -8.10 -2.22
C HIS A 227 13.66 -6.77 -2.19
N PHE A 228 14.19 -5.68 -2.74
CA PHE A 228 13.53 -4.36 -2.71
C PHE A 228 12.68 -4.03 -3.94
N GLY A 229 13.19 -4.33 -5.13
CA GLY A 229 12.54 -4.02 -6.39
C GLY A 229 11.39 -4.97 -6.73
N ILE A 230 11.44 -6.21 -6.22
CA ILE A 230 10.48 -7.26 -6.57
C ILE A 230 9.71 -7.72 -5.34
N LYS A 231 10.41 -8.19 -4.30
CA LYS A 231 9.75 -8.82 -3.16
C LYS A 231 8.99 -7.81 -2.32
N ASN A 232 9.68 -6.77 -1.81
CA ASN A 232 9.12 -5.77 -0.88
C ASN A 232 8.76 -4.43 -1.55
N LYS A 233 8.47 -4.45 -2.85
CA LYS A 233 8.02 -3.23 -3.55
C LYS A 233 6.64 -2.82 -3.04
N SER A 234 6.51 -1.54 -2.68
CA SER A 234 5.22 -0.90 -2.47
C SER A 234 4.68 -0.37 -3.79
N TYR A 235 3.39 -0.56 -4.06
CA TYR A 235 2.79 -0.19 -5.33
C TYR A 235 2.00 1.12 -5.24
N LYS A 236 1.82 1.77 -6.38
CA LYS A 236 0.92 2.91 -6.54
C LYS A 236 -0.24 2.54 -7.45
N GLU A 237 -1.30 3.35 -7.44
CA GLU A 237 -2.36 3.26 -8.44
C GLU A 237 -1.79 3.29 -9.86
N GLY A 238 -2.39 2.50 -10.75
CA GLY A 238 -1.96 2.28 -12.13
C GLY A 238 -0.89 1.20 -12.31
N GLU A 239 -0.13 0.85 -11.28
CA GLU A 239 0.86 -0.24 -11.36
C GLU A 239 0.19 -1.62 -11.24
N THR A 240 0.57 -2.54 -12.13
CA THR A 240 0.17 -3.94 -12.04
C THR A 240 1.19 -4.72 -11.21
N PHE A 241 0.71 -5.58 -10.31
CA PHE A 241 1.53 -6.51 -9.56
C PHE A 241 1.00 -7.93 -9.65
N SER A 242 1.90 -8.90 -9.63
CA SER A 242 1.56 -10.33 -9.59
C SER A 242 1.46 -10.81 -8.15
N ALA A 243 0.41 -11.56 -7.84
CA ALA A 243 0.21 -12.18 -6.55
C ALA A 243 -0.36 -13.60 -6.72
N GLY A 244 0.51 -14.61 -6.59
CA GLY A 244 0.20 -15.99 -6.97
C GLY A 244 -0.28 -16.09 -8.42
N ILE A 245 -1.52 -16.55 -8.58
CA ILE A 245 -2.18 -16.76 -9.88
C ILE A 245 -2.83 -15.51 -10.47
N TYR A 246 -2.84 -14.39 -9.74
CA TYR A 246 -3.48 -13.15 -10.18
C TYR A 246 -2.46 -12.12 -10.64
N SER A 247 -2.83 -11.34 -11.66
CA SER A 247 -2.28 -9.99 -11.87
C SER A 247 -3.32 -8.99 -11.41
N ILE A 248 -2.94 -8.09 -10.50
CA ILE A 248 -3.84 -7.13 -9.87
C ILE A 248 -3.37 -5.72 -10.19
N LYS A 249 -4.29 -4.86 -10.57
CA LYS A 249 -4.07 -3.43 -10.81
C LYS A 249 -5.14 -2.62 -10.11
N ILE A 250 -4.73 -1.65 -9.29
CA ILE A 250 -5.65 -0.66 -8.72
C ILE A 250 -5.72 0.51 -9.69
N ASN A 251 -6.87 0.71 -10.32
CA ASN A 251 -7.03 1.72 -11.36
C ASN A 251 -7.26 3.11 -10.75
N ASN A 252 -8.23 3.21 -9.84
CA ASN A 252 -8.63 4.45 -9.19
C ASN A 252 -9.20 4.16 -7.80
N ALA A 253 -9.20 5.17 -6.94
CA ALA A 253 -9.93 5.14 -5.67
C ALA A 253 -10.74 6.42 -5.46
N TYR A 254 -11.98 6.26 -4.98
CA TYR A 254 -12.92 7.35 -4.78
C TYR A 254 -13.42 7.37 -3.34
N VAL A 255 -13.87 8.55 -2.88
CA VAL A 255 -14.63 8.67 -1.64
C VAL A 255 -15.88 9.52 -1.82
N THR A 256 -16.98 9.06 -1.24
CA THR A 256 -18.28 9.74 -1.26
C THR A 256 -19.16 9.27 -0.09
N ASP A 257 -20.11 10.08 0.34
CA ASP A 257 -21.18 9.72 1.27
C ASP A 257 -22.56 9.59 0.59
N LYS A 258 -22.60 9.77 -0.74
CA LYS A 258 -23.82 9.82 -1.55
C LYS A 258 -23.99 8.66 -2.52
N ASP A 259 -25.24 8.35 -2.83
CA ASP A 259 -25.66 7.42 -3.88
C ASP A 259 -25.54 8.05 -5.29
N THR A 260 -26.07 7.37 -6.31
CA THR A 260 -26.05 7.85 -7.70
C THR A 260 -26.95 9.05 -7.96
N MET A 261 -27.98 9.26 -7.14
CA MET A 261 -28.90 10.40 -7.22
C MET A 261 -28.45 11.59 -6.35
N GLY A 262 -27.31 11.46 -5.66
CA GLY A 262 -26.79 12.50 -4.78
C GLY A 262 -27.40 12.52 -3.37
N ASN A 263 -28.17 11.50 -2.99
CA ASN A 263 -28.72 11.38 -1.63
C ASN A 263 -27.67 10.82 -0.69
N LEU A 264 -27.68 11.30 0.56
CA LEU A 264 -26.83 10.75 1.61
C LEU A 264 -27.22 9.29 1.89
N ILE A 265 -26.27 8.36 1.78
CA ILE A 265 -26.52 6.93 2.02
C ILE A 265 -26.68 6.66 3.52
N GLU A 266 -25.77 7.16 4.33
CA GLU A 266 -25.78 6.93 5.77
C GLU A 266 -25.10 8.06 6.56
N LYS A 267 -25.73 8.48 7.66
CA LYS A 267 -25.23 9.56 8.51
C LYS A 267 -23.93 9.15 9.21
N ASN A 268 -22.97 10.07 9.30
CA ASN A 268 -21.65 9.89 9.94
C ASN A 268 -20.71 8.87 9.26
N ASN A 269 -21.12 8.34 8.11
CA ASN A 269 -20.35 7.39 7.33
C ASN A 269 -20.02 7.98 5.96
N LYS A 270 -18.92 7.50 5.41
CA LYS A 270 -18.57 7.68 4.01
C LYS A 270 -18.06 6.35 3.48
N PHE A 271 -17.99 6.25 2.17
CA PHE A 271 -17.63 5.04 1.46
C PHE A 271 -16.38 5.30 0.66
N VAL A 272 -15.41 4.39 0.78
CA VAL A 272 -14.23 4.36 -0.08
C VAL A 272 -14.45 3.27 -1.10
N ILE A 273 -14.37 3.63 -2.38
CA ILE A 273 -14.63 2.75 -3.52
C ILE A 273 -13.32 2.58 -4.27
N ILE A 274 -12.86 1.34 -4.39
CA ILE A 274 -11.62 1.01 -5.08
C ILE A 274 -11.94 0.26 -6.35
N ASP A 275 -11.52 0.82 -7.47
CA ASP A 275 -11.63 0.22 -8.78
C ASP A 275 -10.42 -0.67 -9.05
N VAL A 276 -10.65 -1.98 -9.09
CA VAL A 276 -9.63 -3.01 -9.22
C VAL A 276 -9.84 -3.81 -10.50
N THR A 277 -8.74 -4.02 -11.21
CA THR A 277 -8.65 -4.95 -12.32
C THR A 277 -7.89 -6.19 -11.86
N MET A 278 -8.47 -7.36 -12.09
CA MET A 278 -7.87 -8.66 -11.80
C MET A 278 -7.83 -9.51 -13.05
N LYS A 279 -6.64 -10.01 -13.38
CA LYS A 279 -6.43 -11.02 -14.42
C LYS A 279 -6.11 -12.36 -13.79
N ASN A 280 -6.80 -13.39 -14.24
CA ASN A 280 -6.50 -14.77 -13.89
C ASN A 280 -5.41 -15.29 -14.84
N ASN A 281 -4.21 -15.53 -14.30
CA ASN A 281 -3.09 -16.05 -15.09
C ASN A 281 -3.07 -17.59 -15.14
N SER A 282 -4.00 -18.27 -14.47
CA SER A 282 -4.14 -19.72 -14.56
C SER A 282 -4.99 -20.11 -15.76
N HIS A 283 -5.09 -21.41 -16.03
CA HIS A 283 -5.95 -21.96 -17.07
C HIS A 283 -7.37 -22.25 -16.56
N GLU A 284 -7.58 -22.30 -15.26
CA GLU A 284 -8.86 -22.66 -14.65
C GLU A 284 -9.69 -21.42 -14.34
N LYS A 285 -11.02 -21.57 -14.29
CA LYS A 285 -11.91 -20.50 -13.82
C LYS A 285 -11.80 -20.39 -12.30
N ILE A 286 -11.68 -19.18 -11.78
CA ILE A 286 -11.47 -18.95 -10.35
C ILE A 286 -12.38 -17.84 -9.83
N GLU A 287 -12.89 -18.03 -8.63
CA GLU A 287 -13.55 -17.01 -7.82
C GLU A 287 -12.53 -16.33 -6.87
N PRO A 288 -12.18 -15.05 -7.07
CA PRO A 288 -11.25 -14.36 -6.19
C PRO A 288 -11.84 -14.14 -4.80
N ASN A 289 -11.04 -14.38 -3.76
CA ASN A 289 -11.43 -14.03 -2.40
C ASN A 289 -11.14 -12.54 -2.13
N PHE A 290 -12.16 -11.70 -2.27
CA PHE A 290 -12.05 -10.25 -2.06
C PHE A 290 -11.83 -9.81 -0.61
N SER A 291 -12.09 -10.68 0.39
CA SER A 291 -11.82 -10.37 1.80
C SER A 291 -10.33 -10.17 2.11
N ARG A 292 -9.45 -10.60 1.19
CA ARG A 292 -7.99 -10.39 1.25
C ARG A 292 -7.57 -8.94 1.01
N PHE A 293 -8.48 -8.10 0.53
CA PHE A 293 -8.26 -6.67 0.34
C PHE A 293 -8.71 -5.89 1.58
N HIS A 294 -7.73 -5.42 2.33
CA HIS A 294 -7.90 -4.65 3.55
C HIS A 294 -7.65 -3.17 3.30
N LEU A 295 -8.68 -2.33 3.48
CA LEU A 295 -8.51 -0.89 3.48
C LEU A 295 -8.01 -0.44 4.86
N MET A 296 -6.82 0.14 4.88
CA MET A 296 -6.18 0.67 6.07
C MET A 296 -6.33 2.19 6.13
N ASN A 297 -6.62 2.72 7.32
CA ASN A 297 -6.46 4.14 7.64
C ASN A 297 -5.89 4.25 9.03
N LYS A 298 -4.63 4.70 9.12
CA LYS A 298 -3.82 4.59 10.34
C LYS A 298 -3.85 3.16 10.91
N ASN A 299 -4.48 2.93 12.05
CA ASN A 299 -4.57 1.59 12.66
C ASN A 299 -5.87 0.84 12.36
N ILE A 300 -6.86 1.52 11.76
CA ILE A 300 -8.15 0.92 11.42
C ILE A 300 -7.99 0.07 10.17
N ASN A 301 -8.45 -1.17 10.27
CA ASN A 301 -8.59 -2.12 9.18
C ASN A 301 -10.07 -2.30 8.83
N ARG A 302 -10.42 -2.22 7.55
CA ARG A 302 -11.76 -2.53 7.02
C ARG A 302 -11.66 -3.52 5.87
N VAL A 303 -12.57 -4.48 5.87
CA VAL A 303 -12.81 -5.38 4.74
C VAL A 303 -13.91 -4.81 3.85
N ASN A 304 -13.95 -5.27 2.60
CA ASN A 304 -14.98 -4.85 1.67
C ASN A 304 -16.36 -5.33 2.13
N THR A 305 -17.41 -4.63 1.71
CA THR A 305 -18.81 -5.00 1.92
C THR A 305 -19.56 -4.89 0.61
N ILE A 306 -20.49 -5.82 0.38
CA ILE A 306 -21.34 -5.83 -0.81
C ILE A 306 -22.69 -5.14 -0.60
N TYR A 307 -23.04 -4.82 0.66
CA TYR A 307 -24.36 -4.31 1.03
C TYR A 307 -24.72 -2.99 0.32
N TYR A 308 -23.70 -2.18 -0.01
CA TYR A 308 -23.89 -0.85 -0.59
C TYR A 308 -23.59 -0.81 -2.09
N ASP A 309 -23.29 -1.94 -2.73
CA ASP A 309 -22.77 -1.96 -4.11
C ASP A 309 -23.75 -1.33 -5.13
N ASN A 310 -25.05 -1.49 -4.91
CA ASN A 310 -26.08 -0.88 -5.75
C ASN A 310 -26.00 0.66 -5.79
N SER A 311 -25.45 1.29 -4.73
CA SER A 311 -25.24 2.74 -4.66
C SER A 311 -24.05 3.24 -5.50
N PHE A 312 -23.24 2.33 -6.05
CA PHE A 312 -21.97 2.62 -6.72
C PHE A 312 -21.85 1.99 -8.11
N THR A 313 -22.96 1.57 -8.72
CA THR A 313 -22.99 0.90 -10.03
C THR A 313 -22.47 1.76 -11.20
N ASP A 314 -22.41 3.08 -11.05
CA ASP A 314 -21.79 4.02 -11.99
C ASP A 314 -20.26 4.06 -11.90
N MET A 315 -19.68 3.56 -10.81
CA MET A 315 -18.23 3.51 -10.59
C MET A 315 -17.59 2.19 -11.07
N GLY A 316 -18.41 1.16 -11.29
CA GLY A 316 -18.00 -0.12 -11.85
C GLY A 316 -18.86 -1.28 -11.37
N LYS A 317 -18.44 -2.50 -11.70
CA LYS A 317 -19.19 -3.72 -11.42
C LYS A 317 -18.92 -4.24 -10.00
N SER A 318 -19.99 -4.52 -9.26
CA SER A 318 -19.94 -5.12 -7.93
C SER A 318 -19.21 -6.48 -7.93
N VAL A 319 -18.52 -6.79 -6.82
CA VAL A 319 -17.96 -8.14 -6.59
C VAL A 319 -19.00 -9.20 -6.24
N ALA A 320 -20.26 -8.83 -6.02
CA ALA A 320 -21.36 -9.77 -5.81
C ALA A 320 -21.94 -10.32 -7.13
N VAL A 321 -21.63 -9.69 -8.26
CA VAL A 321 -22.21 -10.01 -9.57
C VAL A 321 -21.13 -10.58 -10.48
N ASP A 322 -21.25 -11.85 -10.88
CA ASP A 322 -20.35 -12.53 -11.84
C ASP A 322 -18.87 -12.28 -11.50
N ASN A 323 -18.48 -12.80 -10.34
CA ASN A 323 -17.18 -12.61 -9.72
C ASN A 323 -16.13 -13.65 -10.14
N GLU A 324 -16.54 -14.68 -10.87
CA GLU A 324 -15.63 -15.68 -11.43
C GLU A 324 -14.87 -15.11 -12.64
N ILE A 325 -13.58 -15.42 -12.73
CA ILE A 325 -12.69 -14.99 -13.81
C ILE A 325 -12.17 -16.23 -14.53
N SER A 326 -12.43 -16.35 -15.83
CA SER A 326 -11.96 -17.48 -16.64
C SER A 326 -10.44 -17.44 -16.83
N GLY A 327 -9.84 -18.58 -17.19
CA GLY A 327 -8.39 -18.65 -17.40
C GLY A 327 -7.91 -17.69 -18.49
N GLY A 328 -6.91 -16.86 -18.18
CA GLY A 328 -6.40 -15.81 -19.07
C GLY A 328 -7.26 -14.54 -19.16
N GLU A 329 -8.49 -14.56 -18.62
CA GLU A 329 -9.42 -13.43 -18.64
C GLU A 329 -9.04 -12.34 -17.63
N GLU A 330 -9.39 -11.11 -17.96
CA GLU A 330 -9.25 -9.94 -17.09
C GLU A 330 -10.63 -9.33 -16.83
N LYS A 331 -10.98 -9.15 -15.55
CA LYS A 331 -12.24 -8.52 -15.13
C LYS A 331 -11.97 -7.34 -14.21
N ARG A 332 -12.85 -6.34 -14.28
CA ARG A 332 -12.81 -5.11 -13.47
C ARG A 332 -13.95 -5.12 -12.47
N PHE A 333 -13.64 -4.81 -11.22
CA PHE A 333 -14.56 -4.80 -10.10
C PHE A 333 -14.43 -3.53 -9.28
N ILE A 334 -15.45 -3.23 -8.47
CA ILE A 334 -15.37 -2.24 -7.39
C ILE A 334 -15.38 -2.92 -6.03
N LEU A 335 -14.50 -2.48 -5.14
CA LEU A 335 -14.48 -2.85 -3.73
C LEU A 335 -14.99 -1.67 -2.92
N VAL A 336 -16.08 -1.89 -2.18
CA VAL A 336 -16.72 -0.84 -1.38
C VAL A 336 -16.40 -1.04 0.10
N TYR A 337 -15.96 0.03 0.76
CA TYR A 337 -15.61 0.03 2.17
C TYR A 337 -16.39 1.11 2.92
N LYS A 338 -17.19 0.71 3.92
CA LYS A 338 -17.83 1.65 4.84
C LYS A 338 -16.83 2.11 5.89
N VAL A 339 -16.67 3.42 6.01
CA VAL A 339 -15.77 4.05 6.99
C VAL A 339 -16.45 5.22 7.71
N SER A 340 -15.88 5.67 8.83
CA SER A 340 -16.35 6.90 9.49
C SER A 340 -15.97 8.11 8.65
N ASN A 341 -16.86 9.11 8.58
CA ASN A 341 -16.58 10.36 7.89
C ASN A 341 -15.43 11.19 8.52
N LYS A 342 -15.07 10.90 9.79
CA LYS A 342 -13.98 11.56 10.53
C LYS A 342 -12.57 11.14 10.08
N LEU A 343 -12.43 10.03 9.35
CA LEU A 343 -11.12 9.56 8.91
C LEU A 343 -10.54 10.45 7.81
N ASP A 344 -9.25 10.76 7.89
CA ASP A 344 -8.57 11.59 6.88
C ASP A 344 -8.29 10.77 5.62
N ASN A 345 -8.68 11.31 4.46
CA ASN A 345 -8.53 10.67 3.15
C ASN A 345 -7.06 10.39 2.80
N LYS A 346 -6.12 11.17 3.35
CA LYS A 346 -4.68 11.06 3.06
C LYS A 346 -4.05 9.72 3.48
N TYR A 347 -4.58 9.08 4.52
CA TYR A 347 -3.99 7.87 5.11
C TYR A 347 -4.59 6.57 4.59
N PHE A 348 -5.52 6.63 3.61
CA PHE A 348 -6.05 5.42 3.02
C PHE A 348 -4.98 4.68 2.21
N THR A 349 -4.74 3.44 2.58
CA THR A 349 -3.81 2.53 1.91
C THR A 349 -4.49 1.17 1.76
N LEU A 350 -4.40 0.55 0.60
CA LEU A 350 -4.95 -0.78 0.38
C LEU A 350 -3.88 -1.83 0.63
N TYR A 351 -4.20 -2.84 1.42
CA TYR A 351 -3.35 -3.99 1.67
C TYR A 351 -3.98 -5.21 1.00
N TYR A 352 -3.21 -5.97 0.24
CA TYR A 352 -3.62 -7.26 -0.29
C TYR A 352 -2.81 -8.39 0.39
N GLN A 353 -3.53 -9.35 0.99
CA GLN A 353 -2.95 -10.52 1.63
C GLN A 353 -2.67 -11.63 0.60
N GLU A 354 -1.39 -11.83 0.27
CA GLU A 354 -0.93 -12.90 -0.59
C GLU A 354 -0.44 -14.09 0.26
N TYR A 355 -1.12 -15.24 0.18
CA TYR A 355 -0.67 -16.45 0.86
C TYR A 355 0.41 -17.16 0.03
N GLN A 356 1.58 -17.38 0.63
CA GLN A 356 2.72 -18.11 0.05
C GLN A 356 2.92 -19.51 0.68
N GLY A 357 1.91 -20.03 1.38
CA GLY A 357 1.92 -21.32 2.07
C GLY A 357 1.15 -21.29 3.39
N VAL A 358 1.14 -22.42 4.13
CA VAL A 358 0.29 -22.64 5.32
C VAL A 358 0.45 -21.58 6.41
N ASN A 359 1.65 -20.98 6.57
CA ASN A 359 1.95 -19.99 7.62
C ASN A 359 2.74 -18.76 7.12
N LYS A 360 2.67 -18.45 5.82
CA LYS A 360 3.36 -17.26 5.27
C LYS A 360 2.39 -16.42 4.47
N THR A 361 2.05 -15.27 5.04
CA THR A 361 1.31 -14.21 4.35
C THR A 361 2.28 -13.10 3.98
N TYR A 362 2.27 -12.71 2.72
CA TYR A 362 2.96 -11.55 2.22
C TYR A 362 1.94 -10.42 2.01
N LEU A 363 2.24 -9.23 2.53
CA LEU A 363 1.36 -8.07 2.42
C LEU A 363 1.83 -7.16 1.29
N ARG A 364 1.03 -7.07 0.24
CA ARG A 364 1.21 -6.08 -0.82
C ARG A 364 0.54 -4.78 -0.36
N LYS A 365 1.30 -3.70 -0.19
CA LYS A 365 0.76 -2.39 0.18
C LYS A 365 0.69 -1.49 -1.03
N ILE A 366 -0.47 -0.86 -1.23
CA ILE A 366 -0.77 0.01 -2.37
C ILE A 366 -1.20 1.38 -1.85
N LYS A 367 -0.43 2.42 -2.18
CA LYS A 367 -0.80 3.80 -1.83
C LYS A 367 -1.97 4.24 -2.70
N LEU A 368 -3.05 4.69 -2.06
CA LEU A 368 -4.21 5.20 -2.77
C LEU A 368 -4.11 6.72 -2.94
N ASN A 369 -4.54 7.20 -4.10
CA ASN A 369 -4.74 8.60 -4.40
C ASN A 369 -6.24 8.87 -4.46
N ILE A 370 -6.82 9.08 -3.28
CA ILE A 370 -8.26 9.19 -3.10
C ILE A 370 -8.83 10.43 -3.82
N ASN A 371 -9.68 10.19 -4.81
CA ASN A 371 -10.47 11.24 -5.45
C ASN A 371 -11.77 11.50 -4.67
N ASP A 372 -11.85 12.66 -4.02
CA ASP A 372 -13.03 13.07 -3.26
C ASP A 372 -14.12 13.63 -4.19
N VAL A 373 -15.21 12.88 -4.30
CA VAL A 373 -16.39 13.19 -5.11
C VAL A 373 -17.64 13.46 -4.24
N THR A 374 -17.46 13.67 -2.94
CA THR A 374 -18.53 13.95 -1.96
C THR A 374 -19.25 15.28 -2.27
N LYS A 375 -18.47 16.29 -2.66
CA LYS A 375 -18.97 17.64 -2.94
C LYS A 375 -19.09 17.87 -4.45
N ILE A 376 -20.16 18.56 -4.83
CA ILE A 376 -20.33 19.06 -6.20
C ILE A 376 -19.30 20.16 -6.41
N LYS A 377 -18.49 20.02 -7.47
CA LYS A 377 -17.41 20.95 -7.84
C LYS A 377 -17.70 21.68 -9.15
N ASP A 378 -18.53 21.09 -10.00
CA ASP A 378 -18.86 21.58 -11.33
C ASP A 378 -20.39 21.59 -11.48
N VAL A 379 -20.97 22.79 -11.65
CA VAL A 379 -22.41 22.99 -11.86
C VAL A 379 -22.59 23.65 -13.21
N LYS A 380 -23.36 23.01 -14.08
CA LYS A 380 -23.64 23.52 -15.43
C LYS A 380 -25.13 23.71 -15.60
N ASN A 381 -25.51 24.88 -16.09
CA ASN A 381 -26.90 25.25 -16.34
C ASN A 381 -27.13 25.27 -17.84
N TYR A 382 -28.25 24.68 -18.27
CA TYR A 382 -28.66 24.61 -19.65
C TYR A 382 -30.12 25.05 -19.79
N ASN A 383 -30.46 25.57 -20.96
CA ASN A 383 -31.83 25.77 -21.39
C ASN A 383 -32.26 24.62 -22.32
N MET A 384 -33.57 24.46 -22.52
CA MET A 384 -34.09 23.57 -23.56
C MET A 384 -33.51 23.94 -24.94
N GLY A 385 -33.20 22.94 -25.74
CA GLY A 385 -32.54 23.06 -27.06
C GLY A 385 -31.01 23.13 -27.00
N GLU A 386 -30.38 23.25 -25.83
CA GLU A 386 -28.92 23.26 -25.70
C GLU A 386 -28.35 21.83 -25.58
N GLN A 387 -27.20 21.60 -26.20
CA GLN A 387 -26.51 20.32 -26.12
C GLN A 387 -25.83 20.13 -24.76
N ILE A 388 -26.21 19.08 -24.05
CA ILE A 388 -25.67 18.68 -22.75
C ILE A 388 -24.61 17.60 -22.96
N LYS A 389 -23.44 17.77 -22.34
CA LYS A 389 -22.34 16.78 -22.39
C LYS A 389 -22.11 16.18 -21.01
N PHE A 390 -22.69 15.00 -20.77
CA PHE A 390 -22.54 14.25 -19.53
C PHE A 390 -21.18 13.58 -19.45
N LYS A 391 -20.29 14.11 -18.61
CA LYS A 391 -18.95 13.54 -18.37
C LYS A 391 -18.94 12.61 -17.16
N PHE A 392 -18.68 11.32 -17.37
CA PHE A 392 -18.57 10.30 -16.32
C PHE A 392 -17.20 10.32 -15.63
N LEU A 393 -17.05 9.56 -14.53
CA LEU A 393 -15.77 9.41 -13.82
C LEU A 393 -14.71 8.68 -14.64
N SER A 394 -15.13 7.75 -15.50
CA SER A 394 -14.30 7.06 -16.51
C SER A 394 -13.73 7.99 -17.59
N ASN A 395 -14.06 9.29 -17.57
CA ASN A 395 -13.82 10.28 -18.63
C ASN A 395 -14.55 10.01 -19.96
N THR A 396 -15.44 9.02 -20.01
CA THR A 396 -16.38 8.91 -21.13
C THR A 396 -17.37 10.07 -21.09
N THR A 397 -17.84 10.50 -22.25
CA THR A 397 -18.83 11.57 -22.40
C THR A 397 -19.98 11.04 -23.23
N LYS A 398 -21.22 11.32 -22.81
CA LYS A 398 -22.42 11.12 -23.62
C LYS A 398 -23.09 12.46 -23.86
N GLU A 399 -23.65 12.66 -25.05
CA GLU A 399 -24.27 13.92 -25.48
C GLU A 399 -25.78 13.75 -25.72
N ILE A 400 -26.56 14.75 -25.30
CA ILE A 400 -28.01 14.79 -25.50
C ILE A 400 -28.50 16.23 -25.59
N THR A 401 -29.56 16.46 -26.35
CA THR A 401 -30.28 17.74 -26.38
C THR A 401 -31.73 17.48 -25.97
N LEU A 402 -32.23 18.18 -24.95
CA LEU A 402 -33.65 18.12 -24.58
C LEU A 402 -34.38 19.20 -25.36
N GLU A 403 -35.28 18.83 -26.25
CA GLU A 403 -35.83 19.73 -27.27
C GLU A 403 -37.09 20.43 -26.79
N GLU A 404 -38.10 19.65 -26.42
CA GLU A 404 -39.42 20.15 -26.05
C GLU A 404 -39.95 19.42 -24.82
N TYR A 405 -40.83 20.08 -24.08
CA TYR A 405 -41.58 19.46 -22.99
C TYR A 405 -43.08 19.72 -23.14
N LYS A 406 -43.89 18.76 -22.70
CA LYS A 406 -45.35 18.87 -22.63
C LYS A 406 -45.84 18.29 -21.30
N ILE A 407 -46.88 18.89 -20.73
CA ILE A 407 -47.50 18.39 -19.50
C ILE A 407 -48.98 18.12 -19.79
N GLY A 408 -49.45 16.92 -19.47
CA GLY A 408 -50.82 16.49 -19.76
C GLY A 408 -51.31 15.32 -18.89
N LEU A 409 -52.60 15.00 -19.01
CA LEU A 409 -53.24 13.89 -18.28
C LEU A 409 -53.09 12.54 -19.00
N SER A 410 -52.91 12.58 -20.31
CA SER A 410 -52.73 11.41 -21.16
C SER A 410 -51.82 11.73 -22.32
N ASP A 411 -51.05 10.75 -22.77
CA ASP A 411 -50.23 10.85 -23.98
C ASP A 411 -50.15 9.48 -24.66
N GLY A 412 -49.65 9.45 -25.89
CA GLY A 412 -49.46 8.24 -26.67
C GLY A 412 -48.00 8.03 -27.02
N TYR A 413 -47.54 6.77 -26.99
CA TYR A 413 -46.22 6.38 -27.45
C TYR A 413 -46.31 5.20 -28.41
N TYR A 414 -45.37 5.14 -29.34
CA TYR A 414 -45.27 4.05 -30.30
C TYR A 414 -44.32 2.96 -29.76
N LYS A 415 -44.75 1.70 -29.86
CA LYS A 415 -43.93 0.54 -29.50
C LYS A 415 -44.00 -0.52 -30.59
N TYR A 416 -42.86 -1.11 -30.92
CA TYR A 416 -42.80 -2.26 -31.80
C TYR A 416 -43.22 -3.52 -31.04
N MET A 417 -44.21 -4.25 -31.54
CA MET A 417 -44.72 -5.47 -30.92
C MET A 417 -45.06 -6.50 -31.97
N CYS A 418 -44.91 -7.78 -31.63
CA CYS A 418 -45.36 -8.91 -32.44
C CYS A 418 -46.61 -9.54 -31.82
N ASP A 419 -47.59 -9.87 -32.65
CA ASP A 419 -48.76 -10.65 -32.23
C ASP A 419 -48.40 -12.13 -32.01
N SER A 420 -49.33 -12.90 -31.45
CA SER A 420 -49.17 -14.35 -31.22
C SER A 420 -48.99 -15.19 -32.50
N ASN A 421 -49.23 -14.59 -33.67
CA ASN A 421 -49.06 -15.20 -34.98
C ASN A 421 -47.72 -14.80 -35.63
N GLY A 422 -46.88 -14.01 -34.94
CA GLY A 422 -45.59 -13.57 -35.43
C GLY A 422 -45.62 -12.35 -36.35
N ASN A 423 -46.76 -11.68 -36.51
CA ASN A 423 -46.82 -10.42 -37.26
C ASN A 423 -46.36 -9.27 -36.36
N CYS A 424 -45.28 -8.62 -36.76
CA CYS A 424 -44.68 -7.54 -36.01
C CYS A 424 -44.97 -6.18 -36.64
N GLY A 425 -45.26 -5.18 -35.81
CA GLY A 425 -45.55 -3.83 -36.27
C GLY A 425 -45.48 -2.80 -35.15
N VAL A 426 -45.45 -1.53 -35.55
CA VAL A 426 -45.47 -0.40 -34.61
C VAL A 426 -46.92 -0.13 -34.21
N THR A 427 -47.20 -0.21 -32.91
CA THR A 427 -48.53 0.02 -32.33
C THR A 427 -48.50 1.25 -31.43
N LEU A 428 -49.54 2.09 -31.52
CA LEU A 428 -49.75 3.21 -30.59
C LEU A 428 -50.32 2.67 -29.27
N LYS A 429 -49.66 2.99 -28.16
CA LYS A 429 -50.14 2.75 -26.80
C LYS A 429 -50.42 4.07 -26.11
N GLU A 430 -51.50 4.12 -25.35
CA GLU A 430 -51.85 5.27 -24.53
C GLU A 430 -51.36 5.07 -23.09
N ILE A 431 -50.91 6.16 -22.49
CA ILE A 431 -50.56 6.27 -21.08
C ILE A 431 -51.54 7.27 -20.46
N GLN A 432 -52.13 6.90 -19.33
CA GLN A 432 -53.01 7.77 -18.55
C GLN A 432 -52.56 7.78 -17.09
N THR A 433 -52.67 8.95 -16.43
CA THR A 433 -52.30 9.09 -15.02
C THR A 433 -53.49 8.97 -14.08
N GLU A 434 -53.21 8.54 -12.85
CA GLU A 434 -54.18 8.48 -11.75
C GLU A 434 -54.45 9.88 -11.18
N ASN A 435 -55.57 10.03 -10.45
CA ASN A 435 -55.93 11.27 -9.77
C ASN A 435 -54.78 11.80 -8.88
N GLY A 436 -54.36 13.05 -9.13
CA GLY A 436 -53.29 13.73 -8.39
C GLY A 436 -51.93 13.77 -9.10
N TYR A 437 -51.81 13.11 -10.26
CA TYR A 437 -50.59 13.07 -11.08
C TYR A 437 -50.84 13.46 -12.53
N GLN A 438 -49.78 13.92 -13.20
CA GLN A 438 -49.72 14.22 -14.63
C GLN A 438 -48.46 13.63 -15.25
N ILE A 439 -48.45 13.62 -16.59
CA ILE A 439 -47.32 13.18 -17.41
C ILE A 439 -46.52 14.42 -17.80
N LEU A 440 -45.23 14.45 -17.45
CA LEU A 440 -44.24 15.35 -18.03
C LEU A 440 -43.54 14.59 -19.15
N LYS A 441 -43.92 14.90 -20.39
CA LYS A 441 -43.29 14.41 -21.60
C LYS A 441 -42.11 15.30 -21.97
N ILE A 442 -40.95 14.70 -22.26
CA ILE A 442 -39.78 15.42 -22.75
C ILE A 442 -39.23 14.72 -23.98
N SER A 443 -39.16 15.43 -25.10
CA SER A 443 -38.54 14.95 -26.34
C SER A 443 -37.05 15.27 -26.35
N PHE A 444 -36.22 14.37 -26.87
CA PHE A 444 -34.77 14.53 -26.88
C PHE A 444 -34.13 14.08 -28.19
N ALA A 445 -32.96 14.64 -28.50
CA ALA A 445 -32.11 14.20 -29.60
C ALA A 445 -30.75 13.72 -29.06
N SER A 446 -30.38 12.47 -29.39
CA SER A 446 -29.10 11.87 -29.00
C SER A 446 -28.69 10.73 -29.93
N SER A 447 -27.39 10.66 -30.23
CA SER A 447 -26.73 9.50 -30.84
C SER A 447 -26.21 8.50 -29.80
N ASP A 448 -26.15 8.91 -28.53
CA ASP A 448 -25.52 8.14 -27.45
C ASP A 448 -26.54 7.49 -26.51
N PHE A 449 -27.81 7.86 -26.63
CA PHE A 449 -28.92 7.33 -25.85
C PHE A 449 -30.09 6.96 -26.75
N GLU A 450 -30.56 5.73 -26.57
CA GLU A 450 -31.90 5.30 -26.98
C GLU A 450 -32.92 5.56 -25.87
N GLY A 451 -34.21 5.40 -26.17
CA GLY A 451 -35.31 5.67 -25.23
C GLY A 451 -35.11 5.02 -23.87
N GLU A 452 -35.01 3.70 -23.83
CA GLU A 452 -34.80 2.91 -22.62
C GLU A 452 -33.51 3.30 -21.89
N GLU A 453 -32.41 3.50 -22.63
CA GLU A 453 -31.15 3.93 -22.00
C GLU A 453 -31.27 5.29 -21.31
N PHE A 454 -32.02 6.23 -21.90
CA PHE A 454 -32.21 7.55 -21.30
C PHE A 454 -33.23 7.53 -20.16
N ILE A 455 -34.24 6.67 -20.23
CA ILE A 455 -35.18 6.40 -19.13
C ILE A 455 -34.41 5.87 -17.91
N ASP A 456 -33.57 4.85 -18.12
CA ASP A 456 -32.74 4.26 -17.08
C ASP A 456 -31.76 5.29 -16.50
N PHE A 457 -31.10 6.04 -17.38
CA PHE A 457 -30.19 7.12 -16.97
C PHE A 457 -30.91 8.17 -16.12
N SER A 458 -32.08 8.64 -16.58
CA SER A 458 -32.86 9.67 -15.89
C SER A 458 -33.40 9.18 -14.56
N SER A 459 -33.89 7.93 -14.49
CA SER A 459 -34.36 7.32 -13.25
C SER A 459 -33.24 7.12 -12.23
N LYS A 460 -32.01 6.87 -12.70
CA LYS A 460 -30.85 6.55 -11.85
C LYS A 460 -30.05 7.76 -11.38
N TYR A 461 -29.95 8.80 -12.20
CA TYR A 461 -29.11 9.99 -11.94
C TYR A 461 -29.90 11.29 -11.86
N GLY A 462 -31.16 11.29 -12.27
CA GLY A 462 -32.01 12.46 -12.38
C GLY A 462 -32.96 12.67 -11.21
N ARG A 463 -33.29 13.93 -10.96
CA ARG A 463 -34.40 14.37 -10.11
C ARG A 463 -35.02 15.65 -10.67
N ILE A 464 -36.29 15.86 -10.36
CA ILE A 464 -37.01 17.08 -10.71
C ILE A 464 -36.96 18.01 -9.51
N LYS A 465 -36.42 19.20 -9.70
CA LYS A 465 -36.45 20.28 -8.71
C LYS A 465 -37.50 21.30 -9.12
N TYR A 466 -38.32 21.71 -8.18
CA TYR A 466 -39.36 22.68 -8.44
C TYR A 466 -39.46 23.70 -7.31
N VAL A 467 -39.92 24.90 -7.64
CA VAL A 467 -40.19 25.98 -6.68
C VAL A 467 -41.68 26.26 -6.69
N ASP A 468 -42.36 25.96 -5.58
CA ASP A 468 -43.80 26.18 -5.46
C ASP A 468 -44.16 27.68 -5.48
N ASN A 469 -45.47 27.97 -5.52
CA ASN A 469 -45.97 29.35 -5.52
C ASN A 469 -45.60 30.15 -4.26
N ASN A 470 -45.25 29.47 -3.17
CA ASN A 470 -44.83 30.08 -1.91
C ASN A 470 -43.30 30.24 -1.81
N GLY A 471 -42.56 29.91 -2.87
CA GLY A 471 -41.09 29.99 -2.91
C GLY A 471 -40.36 28.84 -2.23
N LYS A 472 -41.06 27.77 -1.83
CA LYS A 472 -40.44 26.58 -1.23
C LYS A 472 -39.88 25.68 -2.32
N VAL A 473 -38.65 25.23 -2.11
CA VAL A 473 -37.97 24.29 -3.01
C VAL A 473 -38.38 22.85 -2.66
N GLY A 474 -38.87 22.12 -3.66
CA GLY A 474 -39.19 20.70 -3.58
C GLY A 474 -38.35 19.87 -4.55
N TYR A 475 -38.28 18.56 -4.28
CA TYR A 475 -37.61 17.58 -5.14
C TYR A 475 -38.51 16.37 -5.35
N SER A 476 -38.55 15.84 -6.57
CA SER A 476 -39.21 14.59 -6.95
C SER A 476 -38.25 13.69 -7.69
N LYS A 477 -38.41 12.36 -7.53
CA LYS A 477 -37.70 11.39 -8.37
C LYS A 477 -38.24 11.43 -9.80
N MET A 478 -37.40 11.11 -10.76
CA MET A 478 -37.84 10.82 -12.13
C MET A 478 -38.32 9.38 -12.16
N ILE A 479 -39.62 9.19 -12.33
CA ILE A 479 -40.25 7.88 -12.47
C ILE A 479 -40.89 7.87 -13.84
N ASP A 480 -40.33 7.11 -14.76
CA ASP A 480 -40.93 6.94 -16.08
C ASP A 480 -42.15 6.02 -16.02
N LEU A 481 -43.10 6.25 -16.92
CA LEU A 481 -44.32 5.46 -17.07
C LEU A 481 -44.15 4.30 -18.07
N ILE A 482 -43.00 4.23 -18.74
CA ILE A 482 -42.59 3.19 -19.67
C ILE A 482 -41.36 2.49 -19.12
N ASP A 483 -41.41 1.15 -19.05
CA ASP A 483 -40.42 0.31 -18.38
C ASP A 483 -39.81 -0.79 -19.27
N THR A 484 -40.22 -0.90 -20.55
CA THR A 484 -39.86 -2.04 -21.41
C THR A 484 -39.53 -1.65 -22.86
N ASP A 485 -38.38 -2.12 -23.38
CA ASP A 485 -37.94 -2.12 -24.81
C ASP A 485 -38.43 -0.90 -25.61
N TYR A 486 -38.19 0.30 -25.08
CA TYR A 486 -38.66 1.54 -25.68
C TYR A 486 -37.53 2.21 -26.45
N GLU A 487 -37.64 2.25 -27.76
CA GLU A 487 -36.61 2.85 -28.65
C GLU A 487 -36.94 4.28 -29.07
N GLY A 488 -38.07 4.84 -28.63
CA GLY A 488 -38.45 6.20 -28.98
C GLY A 488 -37.57 7.26 -28.32
N LYS A 489 -37.69 8.50 -28.79
CA LYS A 489 -36.85 9.63 -28.36
C LYS A 489 -37.61 10.59 -27.42
N GLU A 490 -38.47 10.03 -26.58
CA GLU A 490 -39.31 10.77 -25.64
C GLU A 490 -39.32 10.06 -24.28
N ILE A 491 -39.32 10.81 -23.18
CA ILE A 491 -39.49 10.25 -21.83
C ILE A 491 -40.81 10.74 -21.24
N PHE A 492 -41.45 9.91 -20.41
CA PHE A 492 -42.79 10.13 -19.88
C PHE A 492 -42.77 10.03 -18.37
N LEU A 493 -42.48 11.14 -17.70
CA LEU A 493 -42.28 11.18 -16.25
C LEU A 493 -43.58 11.40 -15.50
N LYS A 494 -43.85 10.58 -14.47
CA LYS A 494 -44.95 10.79 -13.52
C LYS A 494 -44.61 11.95 -12.57
N VAL A 495 -45.38 13.04 -12.63
CA VAL A 495 -45.21 14.23 -11.78
C VAL A 495 -46.47 14.54 -10.99
N SER A 496 -46.34 15.07 -9.77
CA SER A 496 -47.49 15.47 -8.95
C SER A 496 -48.08 16.81 -9.41
N ASN A 497 -49.35 17.07 -9.08
CA ASN A 497 -50.00 18.32 -9.44
C ASN A 497 -49.31 19.58 -8.89
N ASP A 498 -48.57 19.45 -7.78
CA ASP A 498 -47.82 20.56 -7.17
C ASP A 498 -46.70 21.08 -8.10
N ILE A 499 -46.12 20.20 -8.92
CA ILE A 499 -45.05 20.56 -9.87
C ILE A 499 -45.60 21.42 -11.01
N ILE A 500 -46.83 21.18 -11.45
CA ILE A 500 -47.48 21.95 -12.53
C ILE A 500 -47.62 23.42 -12.14
N ASN A 501 -48.07 23.63 -10.90
CA ASN A 501 -48.31 24.94 -10.32
C ASN A 501 -47.01 25.62 -9.86
N ALA A 502 -45.85 24.96 -10.00
CA ALA A 502 -44.58 25.54 -9.64
C ALA A 502 -44.22 26.72 -10.56
N ASN A 503 -43.57 27.72 -9.97
CA ASN A 503 -43.03 28.88 -10.67
C ASN A 503 -41.79 28.53 -11.48
N LYS A 504 -41.04 27.51 -11.04
CA LYS A 504 -39.83 27.02 -11.70
C LYS A 504 -39.77 25.50 -11.62
N ILE A 505 -39.31 24.88 -12.70
CA ILE A 505 -39.09 23.45 -12.85
C ILE A 505 -37.74 23.24 -13.55
N ASP A 506 -36.82 22.60 -12.84
CA ASP A 506 -35.51 22.21 -13.33
C ASP A 506 -35.37 20.69 -13.32
N LEU A 507 -34.78 20.12 -14.37
CA LEU A 507 -34.25 18.75 -14.32
C LEU A 507 -32.81 18.81 -13.83
N GLU A 508 -32.53 18.14 -12.72
CA GLU A 508 -31.18 18.02 -12.17
C GLU A 508 -30.66 16.60 -12.39
N TYR A 509 -29.55 16.48 -13.10
CA TYR A 509 -28.79 15.24 -13.24
C TYR A 509 -27.51 15.32 -12.44
N ILE A 510 -27.33 14.40 -11.49
CA ILE A 510 -26.17 14.35 -10.61
C ILE A 510 -25.27 13.20 -11.01
N LEU A 511 -24.08 13.54 -11.50
CA LEU A 511 -23.01 12.60 -11.80
C LEU A 511 -21.86 12.84 -10.82
N ARG A 512 -22.04 12.34 -9.59
CA ARG A 512 -21.08 12.45 -8.49
C ARG A 512 -20.72 13.89 -8.15
N ASN A 513 -19.53 14.35 -8.54
CA ASN A 513 -19.07 15.71 -8.26
C ASN A 513 -19.50 16.74 -9.32
N LYS A 514 -20.37 16.34 -10.25
CA LYS A 514 -20.90 17.19 -11.32
C LYS A 514 -22.42 17.24 -11.27
N GLU A 515 -22.98 18.42 -11.48
CA GLU A 515 -24.41 18.66 -11.52
C GLU A 515 -24.77 19.38 -12.82
N TYR A 516 -25.79 18.87 -13.51
CA TYR A 516 -26.30 19.41 -14.77
C TYR A 516 -27.76 19.78 -14.54
N ILE A 517 -28.07 21.07 -14.69
CA ILE A 517 -29.38 21.64 -14.42
C ILE A 517 -29.97 22.10 -15.74
N VAL A 518 -31.10 21.53 -16.15
CA VAL A 518 -31.83 21.92 -17.36
C VAL A 518 -33.11 22.63 -16.95
N LYS A 519 -33.24 23.90 -17.35
CA LYS A 519 -34.41 24.71 -17.05
C LYS A 519 -35.53 24.38 -18.02
N ILE A 520 -36.69 23.99 -17.49
CA ILE A 520 -37.89 23.69 -18.27
C ILE A 520 -38.94 24.80 -18.14
N LYS A 521 -39.10 25.34 -16.93
CA LYS A 521 -40.04 26.42 -16.59
C LYS A 521 -39.41 27.29 -15.52
#